data_AF-A0A812JRR7-F1
#
_entry.id   AF-A0A812JRR7-F1
#
_cell.length_a   1.000
_cell.length_b   1.000
_cell.length_c   1.000
_cell.angle_alpha   90.00
_cell.angle_beta   90.00
_cell.angle_gamma   90.00
#
_symmetry.space_group_name_H-M   'P 1'
#
loop_
_entity.id
_entity.type
_entity.pdbx_description
1 polymer ?
#
loop_
_entity_poly.entity_id
_entity_poly.type
_entity_poly.pdbx_seq_one_letter_code
_entity_poly.pdbx_strand_id
1 'polypeptide(L)'
;MTAAAFGSVCMEHQACRRILNLTGAFMCGTLLYHWKVIVPLHGLTRHLALIPEVMQHLLLVSGIFFFILLEVDRIIGQSQIDEAKQLSHGYRGSIEHATCSEAADTMRIFQEVGERTSDVDYAIDVLLGAGMSTPTLRTVARAGVDISGAGYTEMAFPCLDLGPFLIHGMSLVLTAVPVYLLQQCYRWFPCLLSICARLILLISLWRSAKDERCFILKMMAKMIAMYVGLTFPLVAIFQITTSRNEWIFFGITVFIMIVHGIMVGSACLGMQRLATLPLAGPCMLQLFLGRGRCGCGVASPEITSGCSPMSETGTGESANTEDSE
;
A
#
# COMPACT_ATOMS: atom_id res chain seq x y z
N MET A 1 -13.64 -7.13 16.43
CA MET A 1 -12.31 -7.19 15.79
C MET A 1 -12.22 -6.25 14.59
N THR A 2 -13.00 -6.45 13.53
CA THR A 2 -12.96 -5.61 12.30
C THR A 2 -13.12 -4.12 12.59
N ALA A 3 -14.07 -3.74 13.46
CA ALA A 3 -14.26 -2.35 13.88
C ALA A 3 -13.02 -1.76 14.60
N ALA A 4 -12.37 -2.55 15.46
CA ALA A 4 -11.15 -2.11 16.16
C ALA A 4 -9.96 -1.99 15.19
N ALA A 5 -9.84 -2.91 14.23
CA ALA A 5 -8.84 -2.84 13.17
C ALA A 5 -9.04 -1.60 12.28
N PHE A 6 -10.27 -1.36 11.82
CA PHE A 6 -10.61 -0.19 11.01
C PHE A 6 -10.38 1.11 11.80
N GLY A 7 -10.85 1.17 13.05
CA GLY A 7 -10.56 2.29 13.95
C GLY A 7 -9.07 2.55 14.11
N SER A 8 -8.25 1.51 14.33
CA SER A 8 -6.81 1.66 14.48
C SER A 8 -6.11 2.19 13.22
N VAL A 9 -6.59 1.83 12.04
CA VAL A 9 -6.07 2.33 10.76
C VAL A 9 -6.49 3.78 10.50
N CYS A 10 -7.73 4.14 10.86
CA CYS A 10 -8.28 5.49 10.62
C CYS A 10 -7.85 6.54 11.65
N MET A 11 -7.33 6.14 12.82
CA MET A 11 -6.92 7.10 13.85
C MET A 11 -5.53 7.67 13.59
N GLU A 12 -5.39 9.00 13.62
CA GLU A 12 -4.08 9.66 13.52
C GLU A 12 -3.29 9.60 14.84
N HIS A 13 -4.00 9.54 15.99
CA HIS A 13 -3.37 9.61 17.30
C HIS A 13 -2.70 8.28 17.70
N GLN A 14 -1.36 8.27 17.74
CA GLN A 14 -0.53 7.07 17.97
C GLN A 14 -0.89 6.29 19.24
N ALA A 15 -1.18 6.98 20.34
CA ALA A 15 -1.55 6.32 21.59
C ALA A 15 -2.89 5.57 21.47
N CYS A 16 -3.86 6.14 20.74
CA CYS A 16 -5.17 5.51 20.55
C CYS A 16 -5.04 4.28 19.65
N ARG A 17 -4.23 4.36 18.58
CA ARG A 17 -3.91 3.19 17.73
C ARG A 17 -3.32 2.06 18.54
N ARG A 18 -2.33 2.35 19.40
CA ARG A 18 -1.71 1.36 20.30
C ARG A 18 -2.73 0.71 21.23
N ILE A 19 -3.60 1.51 21.86
CA ILE A 19 -4.66 0.99 22.75
C ILE A 19 -5.62 0.09 21.97
N LEU A 20 -6.06 0.50 20.77
CA LEU A 20 -6.95 -0.30 19.92
C LEU A 20 -6.30 -1.61 19.47
N ASN A 21 -5.02 -1.59 19.09
CA ASN A 21 -4.27 -2.79 18.71
C ASN A 21 -4.17 -3.77 19.88
N LEU A 22 -3.77 -3.29 21.06
CA LEU A 22 -3.66 -4.12 22.27
C LEU A 22 -5.02 -4.68 22.70
N THR A 23 -6.07 -3.85 22.68
CA THR A 23 -7.44 -4.28 23.00
C THR A 23 -7.91 -5.33 22.00
N GLY A 24 -7.66 -5.13 20.71
CA GLY A 24 -7.97 -6.09 19.66
C GLY A 24 -7.29 -7.44 19.87
N ALA A 25 -5.98 -7.45 20.12
CA ALA A 25 -5.22 -8.66 20.41
C ALA A 25 -5.72 -9.38 21.67
N PHE A 26 -5.97 -8.64 22.75
CA PHE A 26 -6.51 -9.17 23.99
C PHE A 26 -7.87 -9.84 23.77
N MET A 27 -8.79 -9.17 23.06
CA MET A 27 -10.11 -9.73 22.76
C MET A 27 -10.01 -11.01 21.93
N CYS A 28 -9.11 -11.09 20.94
CA CYS A 28 -8.86 -12.32 20.20
C CYS A 28 -8.36 -13.46 21.11
N GLY A 29 -7.46 -13.16 22.04
CA GLY A 29 -6.94 -14.13 23.02
C GLY A 29 -8.00 -14.63 23.99
N THR A 30 -8.84 -13.73 24.52
CA THR A 30 -9.97 -14.08 25.38
C THR A 30 -10.97 -14.96 24.65
N LEU A 31 -11.31 -14.63 23.39
CA LEU A 31 -12.16 -15.48 22.56
C LEU A 31 -11.51 -16.85 22.32
N LEU A 32 -10.22 -16.91 21.98
CA LEU A 32 -9.50 -18.18 21.81
C LEU A 32 -9.57 -19.07 23.05
N TYR A 33 -9.45 -18.50 24.24
CA TYR A 33 -9.49 -19.26 25.49
C TYR A 33 -10.91 -19.72 25.88
N HIS A 34 -11.91 -18.87 25.69
CA HIS A 34 -13.28 -19.16 26.16
C HIS A 34 -14.20 -19.80 25.12
N TRP A 35 -13.84 -19.76 23.84
CA TRP A 35 -14.73 -20.21 22.79
C TRP A 35 -14.81 -21.73 22.74
N LYS A 36 -15.87 -22.27 23.33
CA LYS A 36 -16.29 -23.66 23.13
C LYS A 36 -17.03 -23.76 21.80
N VAL A 37 -16.67 -24.71 20.95
CA VAL A 37 -17.29 -24.93 19.63
C VAL A 37 -18.82 -25.05 19.79
N ILE A 38 -19.56 -24.06 19.29
CA ILE A 38 -21.01 -23.90 19.57
C ILE A 38 -21.88 -24.82 18.70
N VAL A 39 -21.36 -25.39 17.61
CA VAL A 39 -22.20 -26.16 16.67
C VAL A 39 -21.62 -27.56 16.44
N PRO A 40 -22.11 -28.59 17.14
CA PRO A 40 -21.89 -29.96 16.72
C PRO A 40 -22.65 -30.18 15.41
N LEU A 41 -21.93 -30.23 14.27
CA LEU A 41 -22.48 -30.73 13.00
C LEU A 41 -22.85 -32.21 13.20
N HIS A 42 -24.11 -32.47 13.55
CA HIS A 42 -24.64 -33.82 13.65
C HIS A 42 -24.56 -34.50 12.28
N GLY A 43 -23.86 -35.64 12.19
CA GLY A 43 -23.83 -36.51 11.01
C GLY A 43 -22.54 -36.50 10.17
N LEU A 44 -21.54 -35.68 10.51
CA LEU A 44 -20.24 -35.70 9.84
C LEU A 44 -19.32 -36.76 10.48
N THR A 45 -18.53 -37.50 9.68
CA THR A 45 -17.56 -38.48 10.21
C THR A 45 -16.58 -37.79 11.15
N ARG A 46 -16.10 -38.52 12.16
CA ARG A 46 -15.24 -37.99 13.25
C ARG A 46 -14.04 -37.17 12.76
N HIS A 47 -13.51 -37.47 11.58
CA HIS A 47 -12.41 -36.74 10.95
C HIS A 47 -12.83 -35.37 10.38
N LEU A 48 -14.04 -35.25 9.81
CA LEU A 48 -14.51 -33.97 9.31
C LEU A 48 -14.97 -33.01 10.43
N ALA A 49 -15.31 -33.52 11.61
CA ALA A 49 -15.68 -32.70 12.77
C ALA A 49 -14.52 -31.86 13.34
N LEU A 50 -13.26 -32.25 13.07
CA LEU A 50 -12.06 -31.54 13.55
C LEU A 50 -11.70 -30.32 12.69
N ILE A 51 -12.15 -30.27 11.43
CA ILE A 51 -11.83 -29.18 10.50
C ILE A 51 -12.40 -27.84 10.97
N PRO A 52 -13.70 -27.72 11.34
CA PRO A 52 -14.25 -26.45 11.83
C PRO A 52 -13.52 -25.92 13.06
N GLU A 53 -13.15 -26.80 14.00
CA GLU A 53 -12.43 -26.44 15.21
C GLU A 53 -11.04 -25.87 14.88
N VAL A 54 -10.26 -26.57 14.07
CA VAL A 54 -8.92 -26.11 13.65
C VAL A 54 -9.00 -24.79 12.87
N MET A 55 -9.95 -24.67 11.94
CA MET A 55 -10.13 -23.43 11.17
C MET A 55 -10.51 -22.25 12.06
N GLN A 56 -11.32 -22.49 13.09
CA GLN A 56 -11.73 -21.45 14.01
C GLN A 56 -10.57 -20.98 14.90
N HIS A 57 -9.77 -21.91 15.43
CA HIS A 57 -8.57 -21.58 16.20
C HIS A 57 -7.55 -20.85 15.31
N LEU A 58 -7.34 -21.32 14.08
CA LEU A 58 -6.47 -20.65 13.10
C LEU A 58 -6.91 -19.21 12.86
N LEU A 59 -8.21 -18.95 12.68
CA LEU A 59 -8.74 -17.60 12.48
C LEU A 59 -8.48 -16.69 13.69
N LEU A 60 -8.67 -17.20 14.91
CA LEU A 60 -8.45 -16.43 16.14
C LEU A 60 -6.95 -16.13 16.37
N VAL A 61 -6.07 -17.11 16.16
CA VAL A 61 -4.61 -16.93 16.21
C VAL A 61 -4.16 -15.91 15.17
N SER A 62 -4.73 -15.97 13.97
CA SER A 62 -4.46 -15.01 12.89
C SER A 62 -4.92 -13.61 13.26
N GLY A 63 -6.04 -13.48 13.98
CA GLY A 63 -6.49 -12.20 14.54
C GLY A 63 -5.49 -11.61 15.54
N ILE A 64 -4.93 -12.42 16.44
CA ILE A 64 -3.88 -11.99 17.37
C ILE A 64 -2.65 -11.50 16.58
N PHE A 65 -2.17 -12.32 15.65
CA PHE A 65 -1.01 -12.00 14.82
C PHE A 65 -1.21 -10.72 14.00
N PHE A 66 -2.41 -10.52 13.44
CA PHE A 66 -2.75 -9.31 12.71
C PHE A 66 -2.65 -8.04 13.56
N PHE A 67 -3.15 -8.05 14.80
CA PHE A 67 -3.02 -6.89 15.69
C PHE A 67 -1.57 -6.63 16.13
N ILE A 68 -0.74 -7.68 16.24
CA ILE A 68 0.71 -7.52 16.45
C ILE A 68 1.34 -6.84 15.23
N LEU A 69 1.01 -7.28 14.01
CA LEU A 69 1.52 -6.66 12.79
C LEU A 69 1.06 -5.21 12.63
N LEU A 70 -0.16 -4.86 13.03
CA LEU A 70 -0.63 -3.46 13.04
C LEU A 70 0.21 -2.58 13.99
N GLU A 71 0.70 -3.14 15.09
CA GLU A 71 1.60 -2.42 15.99
C GLU A 71 3.01 -2.28 15.39
N VAL A 72 3.49 -3.31 14.67
CA VAL A 72 4.75 -3.23 13.91
C VAL A 72 4.66 -2.13 12.85
N ASP A 73 3.60 -2.12 12.04
CA ASP A 73 3.35 -1.08 11.03
C ASP A 73 3.34 0.31 11.69
N ARG A 74 2.69 0.46 12.85
CA ARG A 74 2.65 1.72 13.61
C ARG A 74 4.06 2.19 14.01
N ILE A 75 4.88 1.31 14.57
CA ILE A 75 6.25 1.63 15.01
C ILE A 75 7.12 2.02 13.81
N ILE A 76 7.08 1.25 12.73
CA ILE A 76 7.81 1.54 11.49
C ILE A 76 7.39 2.91 10.94
N GLY A 77 6.09 3.20 10.94
CA GLY A 77 5.56 4.47 10.44
C GLY A 77 6.03 5.66 11.26
N GLN A 78 6.10 5.51 12.58
CA GLN A 78 6.64 6.55 13.45
C GLN A 78 8.13 6.79 13.19
N SER A 79 8.93 5.72 13.10
CA SER A 79 10.36 5.82 12.81
C SER A 79 10.63 6.56 11.51
N GLN A 80 9.86 6.28 10.45
CA GLN A 80 10.02 6.94 9.16
C GLN A 80 9.61 8.41 9.19
N ILE A 81 8.57 8.78 9.96
CA ILE A 81 8.20 10.19 10.14
C ILE A 81 9.32 10.95 10.85
N ASP A 82 9.93 10.34 11.86
CA ASP A 82 11.02 10.98 12.62
C ASP A 82 12.30 11.09 11.79
N GLU A 83 12.62 10.06 10.98
CA GLU A 83 13.72 10.11 10.01
C GLU A 83 13.49 11.20 8.95
N ALA A 84 12.30 11.29 8.38
CA ALA A 84 11.96 12.34 7.40
C ALA A 84 12.11 13.75 8.01
N LYS A 85 11.69 13.94 9.27
CA LYS A 85 11.90 15.21 9.98
C LYS A 85 13.39 15.53 10.16
N GLN A 86 14.19 14.54 10.55
CA GLN A 86 15.63 14.72 10.71
C GLN A 86 16.31 15.07 9.39
N LEU A 87 15.96 14.38 8.30
CA LEU A 87 16.51 14.66 6.97
C LEU A 87 16.08 16.02 6.43
N SER A 88 14.87 16.47 6.75
CA SER A 88 14.39 17.81 6.37
C SER A 88 15.06 18.94 7.18
N HIS A 89 15.64 18.63 8.34
CA HIS A 89 16.23 19.64 9.22
C HIS A 89 17.52 20.21 8.60
N GLY A 90 17.43 21.45 8.12
CA GLY A 90 18.55 22.16 7.50
C GLY A 90 18.53 22.13 5.97
N TYR A 91 17.69 21.29 5.34
CA TYR A 91 17.47 21.37 3.90
C TYR A 91 16.55 22.55 3.58
N ARG A 92 17.06 23.52 2.81
CA ARG A 92 16.34 24.75 2.44
C ARG A 92 15.72 24.69 1.04
N GLY A 93 15.49 23.48 0.52
CA GLY A 93 14.93 23.26 -0.82
C GLY A 93 15.97 23.25 -1.95
N SER A 94 17.25 23.50 -1.66
CA SER A 94 18.34 23.33 -2.61
C SER A 94 19.65 22.93 -1.94
N ILE A 95 20.46 22.13 -2.64
CA ILE A 95 21.83 21.80 -2.25
C ILE A 95 22.74 23.02 -2.26
N GLU A 96 22.39 24.11 -2.97
CA GLU A 96 23.16 25.36 -2.98
C GLU A 96 23.33 25.97 -1.59
N HIS A 97 22.42 25.67 -0.67
CA HIS A 97 22.48 26.11 0.72
C HIS A 97 23.25 25.17 1.65
N ALA A 98 23.76 24.05 1.14
CA ALA A 98 24.54 23.11 1.92
C ALA A 98 25.88 23.72 2.32
N THR A 99 26.21 23.61 3.61
CA THR A 99 27.49 24.07 4.16
C THR A 99 28.40 22.86 4.42
N CYS A 100 29.64 22.91 3.96
CA CYS A 100 30.68 21.94 4.34
C CYS A 100 31.68 22.58 5.30
N SER A 101 32.32 21.76 6.14
CA SER A 101 33.42 22.19 7.00
C SER A 101 34.64 22.66 6.21
N GLU A 102 34.85 22.10 5.03
CA GLU A 102 35.96 22.45 4.13
C GLU A 102 35.43 23.01 2.81
N ALA A 103 35.77 24.27 2.51
CA ALA A 103 35.32 24.95 1.29
C ALA A 103 35.84 24.26 0.00
N ALA A 104 37.01 23.62 0.06
CA ALA A 104 37.58 22.87 -1.06
C ALA A 104 36.75 21.63 -1.41
N ASP A 105 36.07 21.03 -0.44
CA ASP A 105 35.16 19.90 -0.68
C ASP A 105 33.85 20.38 -1.29
N THR A 106 33.30 21.51 -0.80
CA THR A 106 32.15 22.17 -1.43
C THR A 106 32.40 22.37 -2.92
N MET A 107 33.50 23.03 -3.29
CA MET A 107 33.81 23.29 -4.70
C MET A 107 33.93 22.00 -5.53
N ARG A 108 34.59 20.96 -5.00
CA ARG A 108 34.73 19.67 -5.69
C ARG A 108 33.38 18.98 -5.90
N ILE A 109 32.52 18.96 -4.88
CA ILE A 109 31.18 18.37 -4.97
C ILE A 109 30.33 19.13 -5.99
N PHE A 110 30.28 20.46 -5.92
CA PHE A 110 29.52 21.26 -6.88
C PHE A 110 30.06 21.13 -8.31
N GLN A 111 31.37 21.00 -8.48
CA GLN A 111 31.99 20.74 -9.79
C GLN A 111 31.59 19.36 -10.33
N GLU A 112 31.53 18.33 -9.49
CA GLU A 112 31.12 16.98 -9.89
C GLU A 112 29.62 16.90 -10.24
N VAL A 113 28.78 17.61 -9.47
CA VAL A 113 27.34 17.73 -9.77
C VAL A 113 27.16 18.49 -11.09
N GLY A 114 27.87 19.60 -11.25
CA GLY A 114 27.87 20.43 -12.46
C GLY A 114 26.47 20.95 -12.77
N GLU A 115 26.02 20.74 -14.00
CA GLU A 115 24.69 21.19 -14.49
C GLU A 115 23.52 20.37 -13.92
N ARG A 116 23.79 19.34 -13.10
CA ARG A 116 22.77 18.42 -12.55
C ARG A 116 22.21 18.85 -11.19
N THR A 117 22.50 20.06 -10.73
CA THR A 117 22.02 20.59 -9.44
C THR A 117 20.50 20.45 -9.29
N SER A 118 19.74 20.80 -10.32
CA SER A 118 18.27 20.70 -10.33
C SER A 118 17.76 19.26 -10.25
N ASP A 119 18.43 18.32 -10.92
CA ASP A 119 18.11 16.88 -10.86
C ASP A 119 18.41 16.29 -9.46
N VAL A 120 19.48 16.76 -8.81
CA VAL A 120 19.84 16.37 -7.44
C VAL A 120 18.82 16.91 -6.45
N ASP A 121 18.47 18.20 -6.53
CA ASP A 121 17.43 18.81 -5.70
C ASP A 121 16.09 18.09 -5.85
N TYR A 122 15.69 17.80 -7.08
CA TYR A 122 14.50 17.01 -7.35
C TYR A 122 14.57 15.60 -6.75
N ALA A 123 15.74 14.93 -6.81
CA ALA A 123 15.90 13.61 -6.22
C ALA A 123 15.84 13.64 -4.69
N ILE A 124 16.31 14.72 -4.05
CA ILE A 124 16.21 14.95 -2.60
C ILE A 124 14.77 15.24 -2.22
N ASP A 125 14.06 16.07 -2.97
CA ASP A 125 12.63 16.34 -2.73
C ASP A 125 11.81 15.04 -2.80
N VAL A 126 12.05 14.21 -3.82
CA VAL A 126 11.46 12.86 -3.92
C VAL A 126 11.85 11.97 -2.75
N LEU A 127 13.11 12.00 -2.29
CA LEU A 127 13.55 11.23 -1.13
C LEU A 127 12.81 11.65 0.15
N LEU A 128 12.70 12.95 0.40
CA LEU A 128 12.03 13.52 1.58
C LEU A 128 10.53 13.26 1.54
N GLY A 129 9.89 13.42 0.37
CA GLY A 129 8.47 13.18 0.17
C GLY A 129 8.09 11.71 0.25
N ALA A 130 8.77 10.84 -0.51
CA ALA A 130 8.46 9.41 -0.56
C ALA A 130 9.07 8.59 0.57
N GLY A 131 10.13 9.06 1.22
CA GLY A 131 10.97 8.25 2.12
C GLY A 131 11.92 7.31 1.37
N MET A 132 12.02 7.42 0.04
CA MET A 132 13.01 6.74 -0.81
C MET A 132 13.08 7.44 -2.17
N SER A 133 14.24 7.38 -2.85
CA SER A 133 14.41 7.94 -4.18
C SER A 133 14.88 6.87 -5.15
N THR A 134 13.99 6.42 -6.04
CA THR A 134 14.31 5.52 -7.16
C THR A 134 14.01 6.21 -8.50
N PRO A 135 14.66 5.80 -9.61
CA PRO A 135 14.35 6.35 -10.93
C PRO A 135 12.86 6.25 -11.29
N THR A 136 12.20 5.15 -10.90
CA THR A 136 10.77 4.92 -11.11
C THR A 136 9.92 5.93 -10.35
N LEU A 137 10.17 6.13 -9.05
CA LEU A 137 9.45 7.13 -8.27
C LEU A 137 9.66 8.55 -8.76
N ARG A 138 10.89 8.90 -9.17
CA ARG A 138 11.19 10.20 -9.77
C ARG A 138 10.36 10.43 -11.03
N THR A 139 10.21 9.41 -11.86
CA THR A 139 9.36 9.46 -13.08
C THR A 139 7.88 9.59 -12.72
N VAL A 140 7.41 8.84 -11.73
CA VAL A 140 6.00 8.87 -11.26
C VAL A 140 5.65 10.23 -10.66
N ALA A 141 6.55 10.82 -9.88
CA ALA A 141 6.39 12.16 -9.33
C ALA A 141 6.42 13.25 -10.42
N ARG A 142 7.25 13.09 -11.48
CA ARG A 142 7.23 14.00 -12.65
C ARG A 142 5.89 13.94 -13.40
N ALA A 143 5.18 12.81 -13.31
CA ALA A 143 3.84 12.66 -13.86
C ALA A 143 2.74 13.27 -12.95
N GLY A 144 3.10 13.98 -11.88
CA GLY A 144 2.16 14.66 -10.97
C GLY A 144 1.45 13.73 -9.98
N VAL A 145 1.90 12.49 -9.83
CA VAL A 145 1.35 11.56 -8.83
C VAL A 145 1.95 11.88 -7.47
N ASP A 146 1.10 11.97 -6.44
CA ASP A 146 1.55 12.15 -5.07
C ASP A 146 2.27 10.89 -4.58
N ILE A 147 3.59 11.01 -4.43
CA ILE A 147 4.47 9.96 -3.93
C ILE A 147 4.66 10.02 -2.40
N SER A 148 3.93 10.88 -1.69
CA SER A 148 4.11 11.09 -0.24
C SER A 148 4.03 9.77 0.55
N GLY A 149 5.15 9.44 1.19
CA GLY A 149 5.34 8.20 1.94
C GLY A 149 5.26 6.94 1.10
N ALA A 150 5.57 6.95 -0.21
CA ALA A 150 5.60 5.76 -1.06
C ALA A 150 6.49 4.63 -0.51
N GLY A 151 7.57 4.96 0.20
CA GLY A 151 8.44 4.02 0.90
C GLY A 151 7.89 3.45 2.22
N TYR A 152 6.73 3.93 2.69
CA TYR A 152 6.05 3.35 3.84
C TYR A 152 5.34 2.06 3.46
N THR A 153 5.64 0.97 4.17
CA THR A 153 5.04 -0.33 3.93
C THR A 153 3.99 -0.64 4.99
N GLU A 154 2.84 -1.14 4.55
CA GLU A 154 1.76 -1.64 5.41
C GLU A 154 1.75 -3.15 5.26
N MET A 155 2.35 -3.87 6.20
CA MET A 155 2.55 -5.31 6.10
C MET A 155 1.38 -6.11 6.69
N ALA A 156 0.62 -5.54 7.62
CA ALA A 156 -0.40 -6.28 8.37
C ALA A 156 -1.46 -6.93 7.45
N PHE A 157 -2.03 -6.18 6.51
CA PHE A 157 -3.05 -6.69 5.60
C PHE A 157 -2.50 -7.72 4.60
N PRO A 158 -1.41 -7.46 3.85
CA PRO A 158 -0.82 -8.45 2.97
C PRO A 158 -0.40 -9.74 3.68
N CYS A 159 0.18 -9.65 4.88
CA CYS A 159 0.58 -10.84 5.64
C CYS A 159 -0.63 -11.67 6.11
N LEU A 160 -1.74 -11.03 6.49
CA LEU A 160 -2.97 -11.72 6.84
C LEU A 160 -3.59 -12.45 5.62
N ASP A 161 -3.59 -11.78 4.47
CA ASP A 161 -4.15 -12.33 3.23
C ASP A 161 -3.31 -13.47 2.64
N LEU A 162 -1.99 -13.30 2.58
CA LEU A 162 -1.08 -14.27 1.98
C LEU A 162 -0.74 -15.46 2.91
N GLY A 163 -0.84 -15.28 4.22
CA GLY A 163 -0.55 -16.34 5.19
C GLY A 163 -1.83 -17.09 5.58
N PRO A 164 -2.50 -16.69 6.68
CA PRO A 164 -3.69 -17.38 7.18
C PRO A 164 -4.80 -17.64 6.16
N PHE A 165 -5.18 -16.64 5.36
CA PHE A 165 -6.28 -16.83 4.40
C PHE A 165 -5.90 -17.74 3.24
N LEU A 166 -4.62 -17.82 2.86
CA LEU A 166 -4.14 -18.81 1.91
C LEU A 166 -4.28 -20.23 2.49
N ILE A 167 -3.84 -20.44 3.74
CA ILE A 167 -3.97 -21.74 4.43
C ILE A 167 -5.45 -22.14 4.53
N HIS A 168 -6.32 -21.19 4.91
CA HIS A 168 -7.76 -21.42 4.99
C HIS A 168 -8.37 -21.80 3.63
N GLY A 169 -8.03 -21.07 2.57
CA GLY A 169 -8.48 -21.37 1.21
C GLY A 169 -8.03 -22.75 0.74
N MET A 170 -6.76 -23.10 0.97
CA MET A 170 -6.21 -24.42 0.66
C MET A 170 -6.98 -25.54 1.39
N SER A 171 -7.23 -25.37 2.68
CA SER A 171 -8.02 -26.34 3.45
C SER A 171 -9.44 -26.48 2.92
N LEU A 172 -10.09 -25.39 2.52
CA LEU A 172 -11.43 -25.43 1.94
C LEU A 172 -11.46 -26.21 0.62
N VAL A 173 -10.49 -25.96 -0.28
CA VAL A 173 -10.41 -26.68 -1.56
C VAL A 173 -10.11 -28.16 -1.34
N LEU A 174 -9.14 -28.49 -0.49
CA LEU A 174 -8.75 -29.89 -0.21
C LEU A 174 -9.89 -30.70 0.40
N THR A 175 -10.75 -30.07 1.20
CA THR A 175 -11.89 -30.74 1.85
C THR A 175 -13.13 -30.78 0.95
N ALA A 176 -13.32 -29.80 0.07
CA ALA A 176 -14.45 -29.74 -0.84
C ALA A 176 -14.26 -30.63 -2.08
N VAL A 177 -13.07 -30.67 -2.68
CA VAL A 177 -12.84 -31.40 -3.95
C VAL A 177 -13.26 -32.87 -3.88
N PRO A 178 -12.90 -33.66 -2.85
CA PRO A 178 -13.30 -35.07 -2.76
C PRO A 178 -14.82 -35.28 -2.70
N VAL A 179 -15.54 -34.33 -2.09
CA VAL A 179 -16.99 -34.43 -1.85
C VAL A 179 -17.81 -34.05 -3.10
N TYR A 180 -17.27 -33.18 -3.96
CA TYR A 180 -18.01 -32.54 -5.06
C TYR A 180 -17.48 -32.87 -6.46
N LEU A 181 -16.68 -33.94 -6.61
CA LEU A 181 -15.77 -34.21 -7.73
C LEU A 181 -16.36 -34.15 -9.15
N LEU A 182 -17.69 -34.21 -9.35
CA LEU A 182 -18.30 -34.17 -10.69
C LEU A 182 -19.50 -33.23 -10.88
N GLN A 183 -20.20 -32.77 -9.83
CA GLN A 183 -21.49 -32.09 -10.01
C GLN A 183 -21.49 -30.58 -9.70
N GLN A 184 -20.45 -30.03 -9.07
CA GLN A 184 -20.42 -28.62 -8.63
C GLN A 184 -19.06 -27.94 -8.82
N CYS A 185 -18.43 -28.13 -10.00
CA CYS A 185 -17.12 -27.56 -10.31
C CYS A 185 -17.06 -26.04 -10.17
N TYR A 186 -18.15 -25.35 -10.51
CA TYR A 186 -18.25 -23.90 -10.42
C TYR A 186 -18.03 -23.37 -8.99
N ARG A 187 -18.24 -24.17 -7.93
CA ARG A 187 -18.07 -23.72 -6.53
C ARG A 187 -16.62 -23.59 -6.10
N TRP A 188 -15.76 -24.54 -6.49
CA TRP A 188 -14.37 -24.57 -6.04
C TRP A 188 -13.41 -23.89 -7.01
N PHE A 189 -13.79 -23.70 -8.28
CA PHE A 189 -12.93 -23.06 -9.28
C PHE A 189 -12.52 -21.62 -8.89
N PRO A 190 -13.42 -20.71 -8.43
CA PRO A 190 -13.01 -19.38 -7.98
C PRO A 190 -12.04 -19.40 -6.79
N CYS A 191 -12.24 -20.32 -5.85
CA CYS A 191 -11.32 -20.51 -4.72
C CYS A 191 -9.92 -20.92 -5.20
N LEU A 192 -9.84 -21.88 -6.11
CA LEU A 192 -8.58 -22.33 -6.69
C LEU A 192 -7.86 -21.19 -7.41
N LEU A 193 -8.58 -20.41 -8.22
CA LEU A 193 -7.98 -19.28 -8.94
C LEU A 193 -7.49 -18.19 -7.97
N SER A 194 -8.24 -17.92 -6.90
CA SER A 194 -7.81 -16.98 -5.84
C SER A 194 -6.55 -17.46 -5.11
N ILE A 195 -6.42 -18.77 -4.84
CA ILE A 195 -5.22 -19.37 -4.24
C ILE A 195 -4.02 -19.19 -5.19
N CYS A 196 -4.18 -19.52 -6.47
CA CYS A 196 -3.13 -19.33 -7.47
C CYS A 196 -2.69 -17.86 -7.54
N ALA A 197 -3.65 -16.92 -7.52
CA ALA A 197 -3.36 -15.50 -7.54
C ALA A 197 -2.53 -15.05 -6.31
N ARG A 198 -2.86 -15.54 -5.11
CA ARG A 198 -2.06 -15.27 -3.88
C ARG A 198 -0.65 -15.84 -3.96
N LEU A 199 -0.49 -17.06 -4.49
CA LEU A 199 0.84 -17.65 -4.70
C LEU A 199 1.67 -16.84 -5.68
N ILE A 200 1.06 -16.35 -6.77
CA ILE A 200 1.72 -15.45 -7.72
C ILE A 200 2.13 -14.15 -7.02
N LEU A 201 1.25 -13.52 -6.23
CA LEU A 201 1.57 -12.31 -5.47
C LEU A 201 2.74 -12.54 -4.49
N LEU A 202 2.75 -13.67 -3.79
CA LEU A 202 3.82 -14.03 -2.87
C LEU A 202 5.16 -14.20 -3.61
N ILE A 203 5.16 -14.88 -4.76
CA ILE A 203 6.35 -15.03 -5.61
C ILE A 203 6.80 -13.67 -6.15
N SER A 204 5.87 -12.82 -6.61
CA SER A 204 6.17 -11.47 -7.08
C SER A 204 6.80 -10.63 -5.97
N LEU A 205 6.25 -10.63 -4.76
CA LEU A 205 6.85 -9.93 -3.61
C LEU A 205 8.27 -10.41 -3.33
N TRP A 206 8.52 -11.73 -3.37
CA TRP A 206 9.84 -12.25 -3.13
C TRP A 206 10.83 -11.84 -4.23
N ARG A 207 10.42 -11.84 -5.49
CA ARG A 207 11.30 -11.54 -6.63
C ARG A 207 11.48 -10.06 -6.92
N SER A 208 10.56 -9.21 -6.51
CA SER A 208 10.58 -7.77 -6.82
C SER A 208 11.71 -7.01 -6.10
N ALA A 209 12.15 -5.91 -6.71
CA ALA A 209 13.06 -4.95 -6.08
C ALA A 209 12.40 -4.24 -4.89
N LYS A 210 13.19 -3.55 -4.05
CA LYS A 210 12.71 -2.94 -2.80
C LYS A 210 11.55 -1.96 -3.00
N ASP A 211 11.60 -1.12 -4.01
CA ASP A 211 10.56 -0.14 -4.32
C ASP A 211 9.29 -0.79 -4.88
N GLU A 212 9.44 -1.76 -5.80
CA GLU A 212 8.31 -2.55 -6.31
C GLU A 212 7.63 -3.37 -5.21
N ARG A 213 8.39 -3.91 -4.24
CA ARG A 213 7.82 -4.56 -3.04
C ARG A 213 6.96 -3.60 -2.24
N CYS A 214 7.44 -2.37 -2.00
CA CYS A 214 6.68 -1.36 -1.26
C CYS A 214 5.37 -1.02 -1.99
N PHE A 215 5.44 -0.88 -3.31
CA PHE A 215 4.28 -0.67 -4.16
C PHE A 215 3.26 -1.82 -4.06
N ILE A 216 3.69 -3.07 -4.24
CA ILE A 216 2.80 -4.24 -4.17
C ILE A 216 2.16 -4.33 -2.78
N LEU A 217 2.92 -4.16 -1.70
CA LEU A 217 2.39 -4.21 -0.34
C LEU A 217 1.34 -3.13 -0.10
N LYS A 218 1.58 -1.88 -0.51
CA LYS A 218 0.60 -0.79 -0.41
C LYS A 218 -0.67 -1.05 -1.22
N MET A 219 -0.51 -1.46 -2.48
CA MET A 219 -1.62 -1.81 -3.36
C MET A 219 -2.46 -2.91 -2.71
N MET A 220 -1.83 -3.98 -2.23
CA MET A 220 -2.52 -5.06 -1.53
C MET A 220 -3.23 -4.57 -0.28
N ALA A 221 -2.56 -3.80 0.59
CA ALA A 221 -3.16 -3.31 1.83
C ALA A 221 -4.46 -2.53 1.57
N LYS A 222 -4.47 -1.64 0.57
CA LYS A 222 -5.65 -0.85 0.19
C LYS A 222 -6.76 -1.68 -0.44
N MET A 223 -6.41 -2.56 -1.38
CA MET A 223 -7.39 -3.44 -2.03
C MET A 223 -8.02 -4.39 -1.00
N ILE A 224 -7.22 -4.91 -0.06
CA ILE A 224 -7.67 -5.73 1.07
C ILE A 224 -8.58 -4.95 2.00
N ALA A 225 -8.15 -3.77 2.46
CA ALA A 225 -8.98 -2.93 3.31
C ALA A 225 -10.34 -2.61 2.65
N MET A 226 -10.33 -2.27 1.36
CA MET A 226 -11.55 -2.00 0.57
C MET A 226 -12.47 -3.22 0.50
N TYR A 227 -11.96 -4.39 0.10
CA TYR A 227 -12.82 -5.57 -0.03
C TYR A 227 -13.27 -6.11 1.34
N VAL A 228 -12.45 -6.01 2.40
CA VAL A 228 -12.85 -6.41 3.76
C VAL A 228 -13.96 -5.48 4.26
N GLY A 229 -13.80 -4.17 4.05
CA GLY A 229 -14.82 -3.17 4.39
C GLY A 229 -16.15 -3.39 3.66
N LEU A 230 -16.11 -3.89 2.43
CA LEU A 230 -17.32 -4.21 1.66
C LEU A 230 -17.94 -5.57 2.03
N THR A 231 -17.12 -6.61 2.13
CA THR A 231 -17.60 -8.00 2.31
C THR A 231 -18.09 -8.26 3.73
N PHE A 232 -17.46 -7.67 4.76
CA PHE A 232 -17.79 -7.95 6.15
C PHE A 232 -19.22 -7.51 6.54
N PRO A 233 -19.68 -6.28 6.24
CA PRO A 233 -21.06 -5.88 6.50
C PRO A 233 -22.08 -6.72 5.73
N LEU A 234 -21.77 -7.06 4.47
CA LEU A 234 -22.62 -7.93 3.66
C LEU A 234 -22.80 -9.30 4.34
N VAL A 235 -21.70 -9.95 4.73
CA VAL A 235 -21.75 -11.23 5.46
C VAL A 235 -22.54 -11.09 6.75
N ALA A 236 -22.35 -10.02 7.53
CA ALA A 236 -23.09 -9.79 8.77
C ALA A 236 -24.60 -9.64 8.54
N ILE A 237 -25.01 -8.84 7.55
CA ILE A 237 -26.42 -8.67 7.17
C ILE A 237 -27.03 -10.02 6.74
N PHE A 238 -26.29 -10.83 5.99
CA PHE A 238 -26.78 -12.13 5.55
C PHE A 238 -26.90 -13.15 6.68
N GLN A 239 -25.96 -13.14 7.63
CA GLN A 239 -26.07 -13.99 8.83
C GLN A 239 -27.31 -13.61 9.66
N ILE A 240 -27.64 -12.32 9.76
CA ILE A 240 -28.83 -11.85 10.49
C ILE A 240 -30.13 -12.22 9.77
N THR A 241 -30.17 -12.09 8.45
CA THR A 241 -31.40 -12.34 7.67
C THR A 241 -31.76 -13.82 7.53
N THR A 242 -30.96 -14.75 8.06
CA THR A 242 -31.21 -16.21 8.11
C THR A 242 -31.47 -16.86 6.74
N SER A 243 -31.31 -16.12 5.64
CA SER A 243 -31.41 -16.67 4.29
C SER A 243 -30.12 -17.41 3.97
N ARG A 244 -30.16 -18.75 4.03
CA ARG A 244 -29.03 -19.61 3.67
C ARG A 244 -28.88 -19.67 2.14
N ASN A 245 -28.62 -18.52 1.54
CA ASN A 245 -28.55 -18.37 0.09
C ASN A 245 -27.12 -18.64 -0.40
N GLU A 246 -26.89 -19.83 -0.94
CA GLU A 246 -25.58 -20.27 -1.46
C GLU A 246 -25.01 -19.36 -2.55
N TRP A 247 -25.87 -18.67 -3.31
CA TRP A 247 -25.46 -17.74 -4.38
C TRP A 247 -24.67 -16.55 -3.85
N ILE A 248 -24.91 -16.15 -2.61
CA ILE A 248 -24.22 -15.02 -1.99
C ILE A 248 -22.77 -15.39 -1.69
N PHE A 249 -22.55 -16.55 -1.09
CA PHE A 249 -21.19 -17.05 -0.85
C PHE A 249 -20.42 -17.20 -2.15
N PHE A 250 -21.06 -17.73 -3.19
CA PHE A 250 -20.48 -17.80 -4.52
C PHE A 250 -20.11 -16.40 -5.06
N GLY A 251 -21.04 -15.43 -4.96
CA GLY A 251 -20.80 -14.05 -5.37
C GLY A 251 -19.63 -13.38 -4.63
N ILE A 252 -19.53 -13.58 -3.31
CA ILE A 252 -18.40 -13.08 -2.51
C ILE A 252 -17.08 -13.70 -2.96
N THR A 253 -17.04 -15.02 -3.18
CA THR A 253 -15.82 -15.70 -3.64
C THR A 253 -15.40 -15.22 -5.04
N VAL A 254 -16.35 -15.04 -5.96
CA VAL A 254 -16.07 -14.48 -7.29
C VAL A 254 -15.56 -13.04 -7.19
N PHE A 255 -16.15 -12.22 -6.33
CA PHE A 255 -15.66 -10.86 -6.09
C PHE A 255 -14.22 -10.85 -5.56
N ILE A 256 -13.92 -11.68 -4.56
CA ILE A 256 -12.56 -11.84 -4.02
C ILE A 256 -11.58 -12.29 -5.11
N MET A 257 -11.97 -13.26 -5.95
CA MET A 257 -11.17 -13.74 -7.08
C MET A 257 -10.85 -12.60 -8.06
N ILE A 258 -11.84 -11.78 -8.43
CA ILE A 258 -11.65 -10.63 -9.32
C ILE A 258 -10.65 -9.63 -8.72
N VAL A 259 -10.79 -9.31 -7.43
CA VAL A 259 -9.88 -8.39 -6.74
C VAL A 259 -8.45 -8.93 -6.72
N HIS A 260 -8.25 -10.22 -6.45
CA HIS A 260 -6.91 -10.83 -6.54
C HIS A 260 -6.36 -10.85 -7.96
N GLY A 261 -7.21 -11.06 -8.97
CA GLY A 261 -6.82 -10.94 -10.38
C GLY A 261 -6.31 -9.54 -10.72
N ILE A 262 -7.00 -8.49 -10.25
CA ILE A 262 -6.57 -7.10 -10.40
C ILE A 262 -5.22 -6.87 -9.69
N MET A 263 -5.06 -7.35 -8.45
CA MET A 263 -3.81 -7.22 -7.71
C MET A 263 -2.64 -7.89 -8.45
N VAL A 264 -2.83 -9.11 -8.97
CA VAL A 264 -1.81 -9.80 -9.78
C VAL A 264 -1.48 -9.01 -11.04
N GLY A 265 -2.50 -8.55 -11.78
CA GLY A 265 -2.31 -7.75 -12.98
C GLY A 265 -1.49 -6.48 -12.72
N SER A 266 -1.85 -5.72 -11.69
CA SER A 266 -1.13 -4.52 -11.27
C SER A 266 0.29 -4.81 -10.78
N ALA A 267 0.50 -5.89 -10.01
CA ALA A 267 1.83 -6.32 -9.58
C ALA A 267 2.74 -6.75 -10.76
N CYS A 268 2.19 -7.42 -11.76
CA CYS A 268 2.91 -7.83 -12.96
C CYS A 268 3.26 -6.66 -13.90
N LEU A 269 2.40 -5.63 -13.94
CA LEU A 269 2.70 -4.39 -14.67
C LEU A 269 3.82 -3.61 -13.98
N GLY A 270 3.83 -3.60 -12.65
CA GLY A 270 4.77 -2.78 -11.86
C GLY A 270 4.44 -1.29 -11.94
N MET A 271 5.13 -0.50 -11.12
CA MET A 271 4.81 0.92 -10.96
C MET A 271 5.04 1.72 -12.25
N GLN A 272 6.13 1.44 -12.97
CA GLN A 272 6.50 2.18 -14.18
C GLN A 272 5.49 1.99 -15.31
N ARG A 273 5.06 0.75 -15.59
CA ARG A 273 4.10 0.50 -16.67
C ARG A 273 2.70 0.97 -16.30
N LEU A 274 2.34 0.87 -15.01
CA LEU A 274 1.07 1.41 -14.54
C LEU A 274 1.00 2.93 -14.75
N ALA A 275 2.10 3.66 -14.54
CA ALA A 275 2.18 5.10 -14.82
C ALA A 275 1.97 5.44 -16.30
N THR A 276 2.38 4.54 -17.20
CA THR A 276 2.28 4.75 -18.67
C THR A 276 0.89 4.48 -19.24
N LEU A 277 -0.04 3.91 -18.45
CA LEU A 277 -1.40 3.65 -18.93
C LEU A 277 -2.16 4.97 -19.15
N PRO A 278 -2.74 5.19 -20.35
CA PRO A 278 -3.46 6.42 -20.63
C PRO A 278 -4.69 6.53 -19.72
N LEU A 279 -4.94 7.73 -19.19
CA LEU A 279 -6.07 8.13 -18.34
C LEU A 279 -6.16 7.45 -16.96
N ALA A 280 -6.04 6.12 -16.89
CA ALA A 280 -6.21 5.36 -15.67
C ALA A 280 -4.93 5.24 -14.84
N GLY A 281 -3.74 5.31 -15.47
CA GLY A 281 -2.46 5.06 -14.82
C GLY A 281 -2.19 5.95 -13.60
N PRO A 282 -2.16 7.27 -13.77
CA PRO A 282 -1.98 8.21 -12.67
C PRO A 282 -3.05 8.09 -11.58
N CYS A 283 -4.31 7.85 -11.96
CA CYS A 283 -5.41 7.68 -11.00
C CYS A 283 -5.23 6.41 -10.14
N MET A 284 -4.86 5.28 -10.77
CA MET A 284 -4.58 4.04 -10.06
C MET A 284 -3.36 4.18 -9.14
N LEU A 285 -2.29 4.81 -9.61
CA LEU A 285 -1.11 5.06 -8.78
C LEU A 285 -1.43 6.01 -7.64
N GLN A 286 -2.24 7.05 -7.85
CA GLN A 286 -2.71 7.95 -6.80
C GLN A 286 -3.51 7.18 -5.75
N LEU A 287 -4.41 6.30 -6.19
CA LEU A 287 -5.17 5.42 -5.30
C LEU A 287 -4.24 4.53 -4.47
N PHE A 288 -3.18 3.96 -5.06
CA PHE A 288 -2.28 3.03 -4.37
C PHE A 288 -1.19 3.69 -3.52
N LEU A 289 -0.59 4.79 -3.98
CA LEU A 289 0.52 5.45 -3.31
C LEU A 289 0.06 6.54 -2.32
N GLY A 290 -0.98 7.30 -2.66
CA GLY A 290 -1.42 8.47 -1.91
C GLY A 290 -1.96 8.14 -0.50
N ARG A 291 -1.57 8.90 0.52
CA ARG A 291 -2.01 8.68 1.91
C ARG A 291 -3.33 9.38 2.21
N GLY A 292 -4.46 8.89 1.70
CA GLY A 292 -5.82 9.20 2.18
C GLY A 292 -6.26 10.68 2.22
N ARG A 293 -5.39 11.63 1.88
CA ARG A 293 -5.67 13.04 1.68
C ARG A 293 -6.39 13.12 0.35
N CYS A 294 -7.67 12.81 0.38
CA CYS A 294 -8.61 13.07 -0.70
C CYS A 294 -8.85 14.59 -0.76
N GLY A 295 -7.77 15.35 -0.99
CA GLY A 295 -7.83 16.76 -1.33
C GLY A 295 -8.16 16.87 -2.81
N CYS A 296 -9.39 16.53 -3.19
CA CYS A 296 -9.94 17.03 -4.43
C CYS A 296 -9.94 18.56 -4.32
N GLY A 297 -9.00 19.24 -4.99
CA GLY A 297 -9.16 20.66 -5.29
C GLY A 297 -8.12 21.64 -4.76
N VAL A 298 -6.92 21.21 -4.35
CA VAL A 298 -5.79 22.14 -4.48
C VAL A 298 -5.22 21.88 -5.86
N ALA A 299 -5.76 22.57 -6.86
CA ALA A 299 -5.04 22.79 -8.10
C ALA A 299 -3.63 23.20 -7.67
N SER A 300 -2.63 22.36 -7.98
CA SER A 300 -1.24 22.69 -7.75
C SER A 300 -1.09 24.11 -8.27
N PRO A 301 -0.70 25.09 -7.43
CA PRO A 301 -0.49 26.44 -7.92
C PRO A 301 0.42 26.26 -9.10
N GLU A 302 -0.09 26.62 -10.26
CA GLU A 302 0.65 26.60 -11.50
C GLU A 302 1.95 27.29 -11.13
N ILE A 303 3.03 26.51 -11.04
CA ILE A 303 4.36 27.07 -11.03
C ILE A 303 4.45 27.60 -12.46
N THR A 304 3.83 28.76 -12.68
CA THR A 304 4.22 29.74 -13.66
C THR A 304 5.64 30.05 -13.26
N SER A 305 6.52 29.15 -13.72
CA SER A 305 7.91 29.40 -14.00
C SER A 305 7.93 30.79 -14.60
N GLY A 306 8.32 31.74 -13.77
CA GLY A 306 8.60 33.10 -14.18
C GLY A 306 9.84 33.08 -15.05
N CYS A 307 9.78 32.42 -16.21
CA CYS A 307 10.43 32.94 -17.38
C CYS A 307 9.65 34.21 -17.75
N SER A 308 9.94 35.29 -17.01
CA SER A 308 9.79 36.61 -17.58
C SER A 308 10.48 36.55 -18.95
N PRO A 309 9.80 36.88 -20.06
CA PRO A 309 10.51 37.12 -21.29
C PRO A 309 11.53 38.20 -20.97
N MET A 310 12.82 37.88 -21.11
CA MET A 310 13.86 38.89 -21.21
C MET A 310 13.39 39.82 -22.31
N SER A 311 12.91 41.00 -21.92
CA SER A 311 12.68 42.09 -22.84
C SER A 311 14.07 42.47 -23.37
N GLU A 312 14.41 41.96 -24.55
CA GLU A 312 15.35 42.64 -25.44
C GLU A 312 14.74 44.00 -25.80
N THR A 313 14.90 44.97 -24.91
CA THR A 313 14.91 46.38 -25.29
C THR A 313 16.20 46.61 -26.04
N GLY A 314 16.11 46.52 -27.36
CA GLY A 314 17.12 47.04 -28.25
C GLY A 314 17.18 48.58 -28.23
N THR A 315 18.29 49.05 -28.81
CA THR A 315 18.48 50.32 -29.55
C THR A 315 18.60 51.64 -28.80
N GLY A 316 19.74 52.31 -29.06
CA GLY A 316 20.06 53.71 -28.76
C GLY A 316 21.56 53.85 -28.47
N GLU A 317 22.46 53.77 -29.46
CA GLU A 317 22.86 54.90 -30.32
C GLU A 317 23.36 56.13 -29.53
N SER A 318 24.68 56.28 -29.44
CA SER A 318 25.32 57.60 -29.41
C SER A 318 26.80 57.47 -29.74
N ALA A 319 27.11 57.91 -30.96
CA ALA A 319 28.45 58.20 -31.44
C ALA A 319 29.15 59.20 -30.51
N ASN A 320 30.43 58.99 -30.23
CA ASN A 320 31.35 60.06 -29.87
C ASN A 320 32.61 59.93 -30.72
N THR A 321 32.62 60.77 -31.75
CA THR A 321 33.79 61.36 -32.37
C THR A 321 34.54 62.18 -31.32
N GLU A 322 35.83 61.94 -31.12
CA GLU A 322 36.74 63.00 -30.68
C GLU A 322 38.16 62.66 -31.10
N ASP A 323 38.59 63.34 -32.17
CA ASP A 323 39.97 63.63 -32.50
C ASP A 323 40.67 64.30 -31.31
N SER A 324 41.93 63.95 -31.03
CA SER A 324 42.99 64.89 -30.61
C SER A 324 44.35 64.19 -30.49
N GLU A 325 45.28 64.69 -31.31
CA GLU A 325 46.76 64.63 -31.27
C GLU A 325 47.51 63.34 -31.67
#